data_AF-A0A7Z7FTV9-F1
#
_entry.id   AF-A0A7Z7FTV9-F1
#
_cell.length_a   1.000
_cell.length_b   1.000
_cell.length_c   1.000
_cell.angle_alpha   90.00
_cell.angle_beta   90.00
_cell.angle_gamma   90.00
#
_symmetry.space_group_name_H-M   'P 1'
#
loop_
_entity.id
_entity.type
_entity.pdbx_description
1 polymer ?
#
loop_
_entity_poly.entity_id
_entity_poly.type
_entity_poly.pdbx_seq_one_letter_code
_entity_poly.pdbx_strand_id
1 'polypeptide(L)' 'MELTVIRNRDRRRMVVAVEAETEGDALRAISKAIGPVTVAHDKLPVRRSRAELGRRHARVITYF' A
#
# COMPACT_ATOMS: atom_id res chain seq x y z
N MET A 1 3.26 16.18 14.83
CA MET A 1 3.91 14.85 14.98
C MET A 1 4.57 14.43 13.67
N GLU A 2 5.54 13.54 13.72
CA GLU A 2 6.22 13.00 12.53
C GLU A 2 5.78 11.56 12.27
N LEU A 3 5.38 11.27 11.02
CA LEU A 3 4.93 9.95 10.60
C LEU A 3 5.76 9.45 9.43
N THR A 4 6.18 8.20 9.52
CA THR A 4 6.82 7.52 8.39
C THR A 4 5.75 6.79 7.59
N VAL A 5 5.61 7.16 6.32
CA VAL A 5 4.58 6.63 5.42
C VAL A 5 5.20 6.05 4.16
N ILE A 6 4.49 5.13 3.53
CA ILE A 6 4.82 4.56 2.22
C ILE A 6 3.74 4.99 1.24
N ARG A 7 4.14 5.61 0.14
CA ARG A 7 3.24 5.96 -0.95
C ARG A 7 2.96 4.74 -1.82
N ASN A 8 1.69 4.45 -2.10
CA ASN A 8 1.32 3.22 -2.81
C ASN A 8 1.74 3.21 -4.28
N ARG A 9 1.82 4.38 -4.93
CA ARG A 9 2.10 4.50 -6.37
C ARG A 9 3.51 4.02 -6.74
N ASP A 10 4.50 4.43 -5.96
CA ASP A 10 5.94 4.23 -6.23
C ASP A 10 6.64 3.45 -5.11
N ARG A 11 5.90 3.01 -4.08
CA ARG A 11 6.44 2.32 -2.89
C ARG A 11 7.52 3.10 -2.15
N ARG A 12 7.54 4.43 -2.33
CA ARG A 12 8.55 5.28 -1.72
C ARG A 12 8.23 5.53 -0.25
N ARG A 13 9.21 5.28 0.62
CA ARG A 13 9.16 5.61 2.06
C ARG A 13 9.49 7.09 2.25
N MET A 14 8.69 7.78 3.05
CA MET A 14 8.80 9.21 3.31
C MET A 14 8.56 9.48 4.79
N VAL A 15 9.26 10.48 5.35
CA VAL A 15 8.96 11.05 6.66
C VAL A 15 8.18 12.34 6.42
N VAL A 16 7.03 12.47 7.05
CA VAL A 16 6.14 13.63 6.87
C VAL A 16 5.80 14.19 8.26
N ALA A 17 6.06 15.49 8.44
CA ALA A 17 5.61 16.23 9.60
C ALA A 17 4.16 16.71 9.35
N VAL A 18 3.26 16.40 10.28
CA VAL A 18 1.85 16.77 10.20
C VAL A 18 1.36 17.30 11.54
N GLU A 19 0.57 18.37 11.49
CA GLU A 19 -0.20 18.88 12.61
C GLU A 19 -1.52 18.12 12.69
N ALA A 20 -1.56 17.08 13.53
CA ALA A 20 -2.75 16.29 13.79
C ALA A 20 -2.67 15.72 15.21
N GLU A 21 -3.82 15.57 15.84
CA GLU A 21 -3.95 14.99 17.19
C GLU A 21 -3.94 13.47 17.18
N THR A 22 -4.42 12.86 16.09
CA THR A 22 -4.51 11.40 15.94
C THR A 22 -3.78 10.89 14.69
N GLU A 23 -3.28 9.65 14.74
CA GLU A 23 -2.65 8.98 13.60
C GLU A 23 -3.61 8.86 12.40
N GLY A 24 -4.89 8.59 12.67
CA GLY A 24 -5.94 8.48 11.65
C GLY A 24 -6.17 9.78 10.89
N ASP A 25 -6.19 10.91 11.60
CA ASP A 25 -6.36 12.23 10.99
C ASP A 25 -5.12 12.63 10.18
N ALA A 26 -3.92 12.34 10.68
CA ALA A 26 -2.71 12.56 9.90
C ALA A 26 -2.68 11.72 8.62
N LEU A 27 -3.03 10.43 8.68
CA LEU A 27 -3.10 9.60 7.47
C LEU A 27 -4.08 10.15 6.46
N ARG A 28 -5.25 10.63 6.92
CA ARG A 28 -6.24 11.27 6.06
C ARG A 28 -5.70 12.54 5.42
N ALA A 29 -5.03 13.39 6.19
CA ALA A 29 -4.41 14.63 5.70
C ALA A 29 -3.32 14.34 4.66
N ILE A 30 -2.41 13.40 4.95
CA ILE A 30 -1.34 12.99 4.03
C ILE A 30 -1.93 12.38 2.75
N SER A 31 -2.92 11.49 2.88
CA SER A 31 -3.57 10.84 1.74
C SER A 31 -4.21 11.85 0.79
N LYS A 32 -4.80 12.93 1.32
CA LYS A 32 -5.37 14.02 0.53
C LYS A 32 -4.31 14.81 -0.24
N ALA A 33 -3.12 15.01 0.33
CA ALA A 33 -2.06 15.82 -0.26
C ALA A 33 -1.24 15.09 -1.34
N ILE A 34 -0.89 13.81 -1.11
CA ILE A 34 0.04 13.07 -1.97
C ILE A 34 -0.55 11.79 -2.58
N GLY A 35 -1.85 11.55 -2.35
CA GLY A 35 -2.54 10.34 -2.78
C GLY A 35 -2.40 9.18 -1.79
N PRO A 36 -2.86 7.97 -2.15
CA PRO A 36 -2.97 6.85 -1.21
C PRO A 36 -1.64 6.48 -0.55
N VAL A 37 -1.60 6.57 0.79
CA VAL A 37 -0.45 6.22 1.64
C VAL A 37 -0.82 5.17 2.68
N THR A 38 0.19 4.48 3.20
CA THR A 38 0.08 3.55 4.33
C THR A 38 1.18 3.84 5.35
N VAL A 39 0.91 3.66 6.65
CA VAL A 39 1.92 3.79 7.70
C VAL A 39 3.02 2.76 7.49
N ALA A 40 4.28 3.19 7.61
CA ALA A 40 5.43 2.29 7.63
C ALA A 40 5.61 1.76 9.06
N HIS A 41 4.94 0.66 9.40
CA HIS A 41 5.34 -0.11 10.58
C HIS A 41 6.68 -0.81 10.29
N ASP A 42 7.56 -0.92 11.28
CA ASP A 42 8.92 -1.51 11.14
C ASP A 42 8.96 -2.93 10.57
N LYS A 43 7.82 -3.63 10.53
CA LYS A 43 7.64 -4.87 9.78
C LYS A 43 6.81 -4.62 8.53
N LEU A 44 7.45 -4.60 7.37
CA LEU A 44 6.79 -4.72 6.07
C LEU A 44 6.14 -6.11 5.94
N PRO A 45 4.80 -6.28 5.89
CA PRO A 45 4.24 -7.42 5.20
C PRO A 45 4.47 -7.17 3.72
N VAL A 46 5.49 -7.82 3.16
CA VAL A 46 5.70 -7.93 1.72
C VAL A 46 4.40 -8.47 1.13
N ARG A 47 3.57 -7.58 0.57
CA ARG A 47 2.33 -7.96 -0.13
C ARG A 47 2.77 -8.83 -1.31
N ARG A 48 2.69 -10.15 -1.13
CA ARG A 48 2.91 -11.15 -2.17
C ARG A 48 2.06 -10.78 -3.38
N SER A 49 2.74 -10.71 -4.52
CA SER A 49 2.20 -10.46 -5.84
C SER A 49 0.87 -11.19 -6.04
N ARG A 50 -0.15 -10.44 -6.44
CA ARG A 50 -1.48 -10.92 -6.90
C ARG A 50 -1.40 -11.69 -8.24
N ALA A 51 -0.26 -12.31 -8.53
CA ALA A 51 0.03 -13.02 -9.78
C ALA A 51 -0.34 -14.52 -9.73
N GLU A 52 -0.77 -15.04 -8.57
CA GLU A 52 -1.14 -16.46 -8.43
C GLU A 52 -2.62 -16.79 -8.70
N LEU A 53 -3.46 -15.80 -9.05
CA LEU A 53 -4.86 -16.08 -9.42
C LEU A 53 -5.05 -16.51 -10.89
N GLY A 54 -4.00 -16.44 -11.71
CA GLY A 54 -4.06 -16.75 -13.15
C GLY A 54 -3.82 -18.22 -13.52
N ARG A 55 -3.32 -19.08 -12.62
CA ARG A 55 -2.94 -20.46 -12.96
C ARG A 55 -4.03 -21.51 -12.85
N ARG A 56 -5.24 -21.16 -12.38
CA ARG A 56 -6.37 -22.12 -12.27
C ARG A 56 -7.32 -22.15 -13.48
N HIS A 57 -7.17 -21.25 -14.46
CA HIS A 57 -8.09 -21.16 -15.60
C HIS A 57 -7.50 -21.60 -16.95
N ALA A 58 -6.30 -22.17 -16.98
CA ALA A 58 -5.66 -22.65 -18.22
C ALA A 58 -5.60 -24.18 -18.28
N ARG A 59 -6.76 -24.85 -18.22
CA ARG A 59 -6.90 -26.25 -18.64
C ARG A 59 -8.37 -26.61 -18.81
N VAL A 60 -8.92 -26.36 -19.99
CA VAL A 60 -9.73 -27.30 -20.79
C VAL A 60 -9.78 -26.73 -22.21
N ILE A 61 -8.79 -27.06 -23.04
CA ILE A 61 -9.01 -27.18 -24.48
C ILE A 61 -8.96 -28.69 -24.71
N THR A 62 -10.14 -29.31 -24.83
CA THR A 62 -10.27 -30.70 -25.27
C THR A 62 -10.78 -30.65 -26.70
N TYR A 63 -9.89 -30.89 -27.66
CA TYR A 63 -10.26 -31.40 -28.97
C TYR A 63 -9.98 -32.89 -28.93
N PHE A 64 -11.03 -33.72 -29.01
CA PHE A 64 -11.07 -35.05 -29.63
C PHE A 64 -12.53 -35.45 -29.78
#